data_AF-A0A8G1J3L5-F1
#
_entry.id   AF-A0A8G1J3L5-F1
#
_cell.length_a   1.000
_cell.length_b   1.000
_cell.length_c   1.000
_cell.angle_alpha   90.00
_cell.angle_beta   90.00
_cell.angle_gamma   90.00
#
_symmetry.space_group_name_H-M   'P 1'
#
loop_
_entity.id
_entity.type
_entity.pdbx_description
1 polymer ?
#
loop_
_entity_poly.entity_id
_entity_poly.type
_entity_poly.pdbx_seq_one_letter_code
_entity_poly.pdbx_strand_id
1 'polypeptide(L)'
;MSYEQQPPPTPASRGLNWKHVTAIVVVLALCCGGVFLMNTNFSNPSDTIRSHYTRAANLDEGGGRAYTSSASPATVADQIDDDAEARSERSSNGVYYLQYSKHIVAVSPYNGGSKILLHDYRSGYNHYSSVFILWGWSSSPPSPFRGGGPGSGK
;
A
#
# COMPACT_ATOMS: atom_id res chain seq x y z
N MET A 1 25.88 -6.76 -68.34
CA MET A 1 25.70 -7.45 -67.05
C MET A 1 26.01 -6.44 -65.96
N SER A 2 24.98 -5.75 -65.48
CA SER A 2 25.07 -4.72 -64.43
C SER A 2 24.13 -5.16 -63.32
N TYR A 3 24.66 -5.36 -62.13
CA TYR A 3 23.90 -5.81 -60.96
C TYR A 3 23.12 -4.62 -60.38
N GLU A 4 21.79 -4.66 -60.42
CA GLU A 4 20.97 -3.71 -59.66
C GLU A 4 21.09 -4.02 -58.17
N GLN A 5 21.64 -3.07 -57.40
CA GLN A 5 21.67 -3.13 -55.95
C GLN A 5 20.28 -2.84 -55.39
N GLN A 6 19.66 -3.85 -54.81
CA GLN A 6 18.39 -3.74 -54.10
C GLN A 6 18.59 -2.98 -52.77
N PRO A 7 17.84 -1.91 -52.47
CA PRO A 7 18.00 -1.17 -51.22
C PRO A 7 17.63 -2.04 -50.00
N PRO A 8 18.28 -1.82 -48.84
CA PRO A 8 18.04 -2.62 -47.63
C PRO A 8 16.59 -2.46 -47.15
N PRO A 9 15.95 -3.54 -46.64
CA PRO A 9 14.60 -3.44 -46.11
C PRO A 9 14.55 -2.53 -44.89
N THR A 10 13.67 -1.53 -44.94
CA THR A 10 13.36 -0.65 -43.81
C THR A 10 12.90 -1.50 -42.62
N PRO A 11 13.43 -1.28 -41.40
CA PRO A 11 12.89 -1.95 -40.22
C PRO A 11 11.42 -1.57 -40.07
N ALA A 12 10.56 -2.59 -40.05
CA ALA A 12 9.14 -2.43 -39.77
C ALA A 12 8.99 -1.70 -38.44
N SER A 13 8.57 -0.43 -38.51
CA SER A 13 8.06 0.30 -37.37
C SER A 13 6.88 -0.50 -36.83
N ARG A 14 7.11 -1.29 -35.77
CA ARG A 14 6.03 -1.86 -34.95
C ARG A 14 5.33 -0.68 -34.31
N GLY A 15 4.35 -0.14 -35.05
CA GLY A 15 3.40 0.82 -34.54
C GLY A 15 2.68 0.14 -33.38
N LEU A 16 3.13 0.44 -32.18
CA LEU A 16 2.45 0.09 -30.95
C LEU A 16 1.18 0.95 -30.94
N ASN A 17 0.15 0.42 -31.61
CA ASN A 17 -1.15 1.03 -31.74
C ASN A 17 -1.64 1.44 -30.35
N TRP A 18 -1.72 2.75 -30.09
CA TRP A 18 -2.05 3.36 -28.79
C TRP A 18 -3.29 2.73 -28.12
N LYS A 19 -4.22 2.23 -28.92
CA LYS A 19 -5.42 1.49 -28.47
C LYS A 19 -5.11 0.18 -27.72
N HIS A 20 -3.97 -0.47 -28.00
CA HIS A 20 -3.51 -1.66 -27.28
C HIS A 20 -2.80 -1.30 -25.97
N VAL A 21 -2.12 -0.15 -25.90
CA VAL A 21 -1.53 0.35 -24.65
C VAL A 21 -2.64 0.68 -23.65
N THR A 22 -3.73 1.32 -24.08
CA THR A 22 -4.87 1.61 -23.20
C THR A 22 -5.61 0.36 -22.76
N ALA A 23 -5.81 -0.64 -23.63
CA ALA A 23 -6.41 -1.92 -23.24
C ALA A 23 -5.53 -2.69 -22.24
N ILE A 24 -4.20 -2.66 -22.39
CA ILE A 24 -3.25 -3.27 -21.45
C ILE A 24 -3.26 -2.53 -20.11
N VAL A 25 -3.34 -1.20 -20.09
CA VAL A 25 -3.46 -0.42 -18.84
C VAL A 25 -4.77 -0.72 -18.12
N VAL A 26 -5.90 -0.86 -18.85
CA VAL A 26 -7.18 -1.20 -18.22
C VAL A 26 -7.18 -2.64 -17.71
N VAL A 27 -6.57 -3.61 -18.41
CA VAL A 27 -6.44 -5.00 -17.94
C VAL A 27 -5.41 -5.16 -16.84
N LEU A 28 -4.32 -4.39 -16.81
CA LEU A 28 -3.39 -4.32 -15.66
C LEU A 28 -4.02 -3.58 -14.47
N ALA A 29 -4.82 -2.55 -14.70
CA ALA A 29 -5.62 -1.93 -13.65
C ALA A 29 -6.72 -2.88 -13.14
N LEU A 30 -7.27 -3.74 -14.00
CA LEU A 30 -8.23 -4.78 -13.61
C LEU A 30 -7.57 -6.02 -13.00
N CYS A 31 -6.31 -6.34 -13.31
CA CYS A 31 -5.59 -7.46 -12.71
C CYS A 31 -4.84 -7.05 -11.43
N CYS A 32 -4.50 -5.77 -11.26
CA CYS A 32 -4.04 -5.21 -9.98
C CYS A 32 -5.19 -4.70 -9.10
N GLY A 33 -6.36 -4.39 -9.68
CA GLY A 33 -7.59 -3.99 -8.97
C GLY A 33 -8.66 -5.07 -8.88
N GLY A 34 -8.44 -6.24 -9.47
CA GLY A 34 -9.40 -7.35 -9.56
C GLY A 34 -8.93 -8.60 -8.84
N VAL A 35 -8.46 -8.45 -7.60
CA VAL A 35 -8.70 -9.48 -6.59
C VAL A 35 -9.81 -8.96 -5.69
N PHE A 36 -11.02 -8.93 -6.26
CA PHE A 36 -12.28 -8.56 -5.62
C PHE A 36 -12.84 -9.68 -4.73
N LEU A 37 -12.08 -10.73 -4.42
CA LEU A 37 -12.59 -11.83 -3.60
C LEU A 37 -11.41 -12.38 -2.81
N MET A 38 -11.30 -12.04 -1.53
CA MET A 38 -11.38 -13.00 -0.43
C MET A 38 -11.55 -12.23 0.88
N ASN A 39 -12.67 -12.48 1.54
CA ASN A 39 -12.90 -12.18 2.96
C ASN A 39 -12.01 -13.12 3.79
N THR A 40 -10.71 -12.88 3.75
CA THR A 40 -9.73 -13.50 4.64
C THR A 40 -9.67 -12.65 5.89
N ASN A 41 -10.16 -13.20 7.00
CA ASN A 41 -10.13 -12.60 8.33
C ASN A 41 -8.68 -12.47 8.80
N PHE A 42 -7.93 -11.51 8.25
CA PHE A 42 -6.58 -11.22 8.66
C PHE A 42 -6.63 -10.18 9.78
N SER A 43 -6.70 -10.63 11.03
CA SER A 43 -6.60 -9.73 12.20
C SER A 43 -5.24 -9.04 12.34
N ASN A 44 -4.35 -9.14 11.34
CA ASN A 44 -3.01 -8.61 11.36
C ASN A 44 -2.68 -7.89 10.03
N PRO A 45 -2.44 -6.57 10.05
CA PRO A 45 -2.17 -5.78 8.84
C PRO A 45 -0.91 -6.24 8.10
N SER A 46 0.04 -6.87 8.80
CA SER A 46 1.30 -7.31 8.19
C SER A 46 1.13 -8.45 7.19
N ASP A 47 0.13 -9.31 7.38
CA ASP A 47 -0.14 -10.43 6.49
C ASP A 47 -0.86 -9.93 5.24
N THR A 48 -1.91 -9.11 5.41
CA THR A 48 -2.60 -8.42 4.32
C THR A 48 -1.63 -7.60 3.47
N ILE A 49 -0.77 -6.80 4.10
CA ILE A 49 0.15 -5.94 3.34
C ILE A 49 1.14 -6.79 2.51
N ARG A 50 1.61 -7.90 3.08
CA ARG A 50 2.56 -8.78 2.41
C ARG A 50 1.93 -9.57 1.26
N SER A 51 0.64 -9.93 1.35
CA SER A 51 -0.05 -10.67 0.29
C SER A 51 -0.56 -9.77 -0.84
N HIS A 52 -1.00 -8.55 -0.53
CA HIS A 52 -1.65 -7.67 -1.50
C HIS A 52 -0.71 -6.65 -2.17
N TYR A 53 0.44 -6.33 -1.56
CA TYR A 53 1.33 -5.28 -2.07
C TYR A 53 2.74 -5.77 -2.37
N THR A 54 3.39 -5.10 -3.32
CA THR A 54 4.73 -5.45 -3.77
C THR A 54 5.77 -4.96 -2.77
N ARG A 55 6.60 -5.86 -2.24
CA ARG A 55 7.70 -5.49 -1.34
C ARG A 55 8.73 -4.62 -2.08
N ALA A 56 9.09 -3.49 -1.48
CA ALA A 56 10.07 -2.55 -2.01
C ALA A 56 11.16 -2.28 -0.97
N ALA A 57 12.04 -3.26 -0.74
CA ALA A 57 13.06 -3.19 0.31
C ALA A 57 14.04 -2.00 0.17
N ASN A 58 14.20 -1.47 -1.04
CA ASN A 58 14.98 -0.27 -1.33
C ASN A 58 14.36 1.03 -0.77
N LEU A 59 13.11 0.98 -0.30
CA LEU A 59 12.36 2.09 0.29
C LEU A 59 12.11 1.91 1.79
N ASP A 60 12.67 0.86 2.40
CA ASP A 60 12.58 0.62 3.85
C ASP A 60 13.21 1.80 4.60
N GLU A 61 12.47 2.42 5.52
CA GLU A 61 12.92 3.58 6.29
C GLU A 61 12.37 3.53 7.73
N GLY A 62 13.06 4.15 8.69
CA GLY A 62 12.59 4.26 10.08
C GLY A 62 12.33 2.92 10.79
N GLY A 63 13.02 1.85 10.38
CA GLY A 63 12.78 0.48 10.86
C GLY A 63 11.49 -0.16 10.35
N GLY A 64 10.81 0.48 9.40
CA GLY A 64 9.62 -0.03 8.72
C GLY A 64 9.98 -0.76 7.44
N ARG A 65 9.10 -1.68 7.06
CA ARG A 65 9.17 -2.41 5.79
C ARG A 65 8.28 -1.72 4.76
N ALA A 66 8.85 -1.34 3.63
CA ALA A 66 8.16 -0.64 2.57
C ALA A 66 7.57 -1.60 1.54
N TYR A 67 6.37 -1.26 1.12
CA TYR A 67 5.63 -1.89 0.04
C TYR A 67 5.09 -0.80 -0.89
N THR A 68 4.77 -1.15 -2.12
CA THR A 68 4.24 -0.19 -3.11
C THR A 68 2.98 -0.72 -3.76
N SER A 69 2.10 0.21 -4.10
CA SER A 69 0.89 -0.03 -4.88
C SER A 69 0.75 1.01 -5.98
N SER A 70 0.09 0.65 -7.08
CA SER A 70 -0.31 1.59 -8.12
C SER A 70 -1.57 2.39 -7.76
N ALA A 71 -2.28 2.00 -6.69
CA ALA A 71 -3.47 2.69 -6.22
C ALA A 71 -3.12 3.94 -5.39
N SER A 72 -4.07 4.87 -5.31
CA SER A 72 -3.91 6.11 -4.56
C SER A 72 -3.72 5.84 -3.05
N PRO A 73 -3.00 6.70 -2.31
CA PRO A 73 -2.80 6.51 -0.87
C PRO A 73 -4.09 6.39 -0.07
N ALA A 74 -5.13 7.16 -0.42
CA ALA A 74 -6.44 7.09 0.21
C ALA A 74 -7.09 5.72 0.02
N THR A 75 -7.15 5.25 -1.23
CA THR A 75 -7.71 3.93 -1.56
C THR A 75 -6.99 2.80 -0.85
N VAL A 76 -5.66 2.88 -0.76
CA VAL A 76 -4.85 1.87 -0.07
C VAL A 76 -5.06 1.93 1.44
N ALA A 77 -5.20 3.12 2.02
CA ALA A 77 -5.49 3.25 3.44
C ALA A 77 -6.85 2.65 3.79
N ASP A 78 -7.89 2.99 3.03
CA ASP A 78 -9.25 2.44 3.19
C ASP A 78 -9.24 0.91 3.07
N GLN A 79 -8.54 0.35 2.07
CA GLN A 79 -8.41 -1.10 1.90
C GLN A 79 -7.77 -1.80 3.11
N ILE A 80 -6.68 -1.23 3.62
CA ILE A 80 -5.96 -1.81 4.75
C ILE A 80 -6.78 -1.66 6.05
N ASP A 81 -7.58 -0.60 6.18
CA ASP A 81 -8.54 -0.44 7.28
C ASP A 81 -9.66 -1.48 7.20
N ASP A 82 -10.27 -1.65 6.03
CA ASP A 82 -11.36 -2.61 5.81
C ASP A 82 -10.92 -4.06 6.06
N ASP A 83 -9.69 -4.42 5.68
CA ASP A 83 -9.19 -5.80 5.79
C ASP A 83 -8.72 -6.18 7.21
N ALA A 84 -8.12 -5.23 7.94
CA ALA A 84 -7.45 -5.49 9.23
C ALA A 84 -8.04 -4.72 10.42
N GLU A 85 -9.08 -3.93 10.19
CA GLU A 85 -9.80 -3.09 11.16
C GLU A 85 -8.86 -2.20 12.00
N ALA A 86 -8.36 -1.11 11.41
CA ALA A 86 -7.52 -0.18 12.16
C ALA A 86 -8.29 0.41 13.36
N ARG A 87 -7.53 0.70 14.41
CA ARG A 87 -8.10 1.26 15.64
C ARG A 87 -8.37 2.75 15.49
N SER A 88 -7.51 3.42 14.73
CA SER A 88 -7.66 4.81 14.37
C SER A 88 -6.97 5.01 13.03
N GLU A 89 -7.65 5.71 12.14
CA GLU A 89 -7.07 6.28 10.94
C GLU A 89 -6.94 7.80 11.10
N ARG A 90 -5.82 8.36 10.64
CA ARG A 90 -5.57 9.80 10.57
C ARG A 90 -4.76 10.13 9.34
N SER A 91 -5.04 11.27 8.70
CA SER A 91 -4.26 11.75 7.56
C SER A 91 -3.54 13.08 7.88
N SER A 92 -2.33 13.26 7.36
CA SER A 92 -1.58 14.53 7.39
C SER A 92 -0.76 14.70 6.12
N ASN A 93 -0.85 15.87 5.48
CA ASN A 93 -0.06 16.22 4.29
C ASN A 93 -0.11 15.17 3.16
N GLY A 94 -1.27 14.53 2.96
CA GLY A 94 -1.44 13.48 1.95
C GLY A 94 -0.88 12.11 2.34
N VAL A 95 -0.39 11.95 3.57
CA VAL A 95 0.00 10.68 4.16
C VAL A 95 -1.10 10.20 5.10
N TYR A 96 -1.49 8.93 4.98
CA TYR A 96 -2.48 8.27 5.82
C TYR A 96 -1.78 7.39 6.83
N TYR A 97 -2.20 7.45 8.09
CA TYR A 97 -1.62 6.73 9.21
C TYR A 97 -2.69 5.87 9.85
N LEU A 98 -2.46 4.57 9.86
CA LEU A 98 -3.37 3.58 10.42
C LEU A 98 -2.72 2.99 11.68
N GLN A 99 -3.43 3.08 12.79
CA GLN A 99 -2.98 2.58 14.08
C GLN A 99 -3.53 1.18 14.35
N TYR A 100 -2.65 0.22 14.60
CA TYR A 100 -3.02 -1.12 15.05
C TYR A 100 -2.47 -1.41 16.45
N SER A 101 -2.91 -2.50 17.08
CA SER A 101 -2.45 -2.88 18.42
C SER A 101 -0.96 -3.21 18.51
N LYS A 102 -0.33 -3.60 17.40
CA LYS A 102 1.09 -3.98 17.37
C LYS A 102 1.89 -3.27 16.29
N HIS A 103 1.22 -2.59 15.36
CA HIS A 103 1.83 -2.02 14.17
C HIS A 103 1.30 -0.61 13.92
N ILE A 104 2.08 0.17 13.19
CA ILE A 104 1.65 1.43 12.61
C ILE A 104 1.94 1.34 11.11
N VAL A 105 0.94 1.65 10.31
CA VAL A 105 1.06 1.68 8.86
C VAL A 105 0.97 3.12 8.39
N ALA A 106 1.93 3.55 7.58
CA ALA A 106 1.92 4.87 6.95
C ALA A 106 1.84 4.71 5.43
N VAL A 107 0.82 5.30 4.80
CA VAL A 107 0.59 5.24 3.36
C VAL A 107 0.81 6.63 2.77
N SER A 108 1.80 6.75 1.91
CA SER A 108 2.24 8.02 1.31
C SER A 108 2.19 7.96 -0.22
N PRO A 109 2.07 9.09 -0.94
CA PRO A 109 2.15 9.10 -2.40
C PRO A 109 3.55 8.68 -2.88
N TYR A 110 3.61 7.81 -3.89
CA TYR A 110 4.88 7.39 -4.49
C TYR A 110 4.73 6.99 -5.96
N ASN A 111 5.50 7.65 -6.84
CA ASN A 111 5.61 7.36 -8.27
C ASN A 111 4.25 7.14 -9.01
N GLY A 112 3.26 7.99 -8.72
CA GLY A 112 1.92 7.88 -9.32
C GLY A 112 0.97 6.88 -8.64
N GLY A 113 1.43 6.19 -7.60
CA GLY A 113 0.62 5.36 -6.72
C GLY A 113 0.92 5.66 -5.25
N SER A 114 1.16 4.63 -4.45
CA SER A 114 1.42 4.77 -3.02
C SER A 114 2.56 3.89 -2.51
N LYS A 115 3.24 4.38 -1.46
CA LYS A 115 4.23 3.68 -0.64
C LYS A 115 3.61 3.42 0.72
N ILE A 116 3.64 2.16 1.14
CA ILE A 116 3.11 1.67 2.41
C ILE A 116 4.29 1.29 3.28
N LEU A 117 4.43 1.94 4.42
CA LEU A 117 5.43 1.62 5.43
C LEU A 117 4.78 0.91 6.60
N LEU A 118 5.13 -0.36 6.77
CA LEU A 118 4.71 -1.18 7.89
C LEU A 118 5.78 -1.14 8.98
N HIS A 119 5.47 -0.48 10.08
CA HIS A 119 6.33 -0.42 11.27
C HIS A 119 5.75 -1.26 12.41
N ASP A 120 6.63 -1.77 13.27
CA ASP A 120 6.22 -2.11 14.63
C ASP A 120 5.72 -0.84 15.34
N TYR A 121 4.79 -0.98 16.27
CA TYR A 121 4.14 0.17 16.91
C TYR A 121 5.16 1.15 17.49
N ARG A 122 6.16 0.64 18.22
CA ARG A 122 7.16 1.48 18.89
C ARG A 122 8.09 2.19 17.88
N SER A 123 8.53 1.50 16.83
CA SER A 123 9.39 2.11 15.81
C SER A 123 8.62 3.16 15.01
N GLY A 124 7.38 2.85 14.62
CA GLY A 124 6.51 3.78 13.90
C GLY A 124 6.18 5.00 14.75
N TYR A 125 5.89 4.81 16.04
CA TYR A 125 5.63 5.91 16.96
C TYR A 125 6.85 6.81 17.11
N ASN A 126 8.04 6.23 17.29
CA ASN A 126 9.26 7.02 17.42
C ASN A 126 9.55 7.80 16.13
N HIS A 127 9.32 7.19 14.96
CA HIS A 127 9.58 7.80 13.66
C HIS A 127 8.63 8.98 13.37
N TYR A 128 7.34 8.83 13.69
CA TYR A 128 6.30 9.86 13.46
C TYR A 128 5.83 10.56 14.74
N SER A 129 6.66 10.56 15.78
CA SER A 129 6.31 11.06 17.13
C SER A 129 5.83 12.51 17.10
N SER A 130 6.45 13.36 16.28
CA SER A 130 6.08 14.77 16.11
C SER A 130 4.63 14.96 15.67
N VAL A 131 4.13 14.10 14.80
CA VAL A 131 2.75 14.15 14.29
C VAL A 131 1.79 13.50 15.28
N PHE A 132 2.17 12.36 15.84
CA PHE A 132 1.33 11.57 16.73
C PHE A 132 1.09 12.21 18.10
N ILE A 133 2.06 12.97 18.62
CA ILE A 133 1.89 13.74 19.85
C ILE A 133 0.79 14.79 19.69
N LEU A 134 0.71 15.45 18.53
CA LEU A 134 -0.34 16.45 18.25
C LEU A 134 -1.74 15.84 18.23
N TRP A 135 -1.86 14.54 17.96
CA TRP A 135 -3.12 13.80 17.95
C TRP A 135 -3.42 13.08 19.25
N GLY A 136 -2.51 13.12 20.21
CA GLY A 136 -2.64 12.41 21.49
C GLY A 136 -2.50 10.89 21.37
N TRP A 137 -1.86 10.37 20.31
CA TRP A 137 -1.51 8.96 20.25
C TRP A 137 -0.43 8.66 21.29
N SER A 138 -0.60 7.55 22.01
CA SER A 138 0.37 7.12 23.03
C SER A 138 1.56 6.42 22.38
N SER A 139 2.75 6.57 22.98
CA SER A 139 3.95 5.81 22.62
C SER A 139 3.83 4.32 22.96
N SER A 140 2.86 3.97 23.80
CA SER A 140 2.54 2.59 24.15
C SER A 140 1.46 2.04 23.22
N PRO A 141 1.59 0.79 22.76
CA PRO A 141 0.58 0.18 21.90
C PRO A 141 -0.79 0.13 22.60
N PRO A 142 -1.89 0.42 21.90
CA PRO A 142 -3.21 0.35 22.49
C PRO A 142 -3.55 -1.11 22.86
N SER A 143 -4.34 -1.28 23.92
CA SER A 143 -4.74 -2.61 24.39
C SER A 143 -5.39 -3.42 23.25
N PRO A 144 -5.02 -4.70 23.07
CA PRO A 144 -5.61 -5.55 22.02
C PRO A 144 -7.11 -5.77 22.25
N PHE A 145 -7.57 -5.67 23.50
CA PHE A 145 -8.98 -5.71 23.84
C PHE A 145 -9.65 -4.35 23.54
N ARG A 146 -10.50 -4.30 22.51
CA ARG A 146 -11.49 -3.22 22.32
C ARG A 146 -12.58 -3.38 23.39
N GLY A 147 -12.33 -2.90 24.61
CA GLY A 147 -13.34 -2.61 25.64
C GLY A 147 -14.53 -3.59 25.75
N GLY A 148 -14.27 -4.87 25.95
CA GLY A 148 -15.29 -5.88 26.28
C GLY A 148 -14.91 -6.53 27.60
N GLY A 149 -14.91 -5.77 28.69
CA GLY A 149 -14.80 -6.37 30.01
C GLY A 149 -15.99 -7.30 30.22
N PRO A 150 -15.80 -8.59 30.57
CA PRO A 150 -16.90 -9.40 31.04
C PRO A 150 -17.52 -8.65 32.22
N GLY A 151 -18.79 -8.29 32.12
CA GLY A 151 -19.57 -7.89 33.27
C GLY A 151 -19.52 -9.04 34.27
N SER A 152 -18.59 -8.98 35.22
CA SER A 152 -18.66 -9.79 36.43
C SER A 152 -19.92 -9.33 37.15
N GLY A 153 -21.01 -10.06 36.92
CA GLY A 153 -22.23 -9.94 37.67
C GLY A 153 -21.93 -9.94 39.16
N LYS A 154 -22.57 -9.01 39.87
CA LYS A 154 -23.08 -9.15 41.22
C LYS A 154 -24.38 -8.38 41.28
#